data_AF-A0AA90TL74-F1
#
_entry.id   AF-A0AA90TL74-F1
#
_cell.length_a   1.000
_cell.length_b   1.000
_cell.length_c   1.000
_cell.angle_alpha   90.00
_cell.angle_beta   90.00
_cell.angle_gamma   90.00
#
_symmetry.space_group_name_H-M   'P 1'
#
loop_
_entity.id
_entity.type
_entity.pdbx_description
1 polymer ?
#
loop_
_entity_poly.entity_id
_entity_poly.type
_entity_poly.pdbx_seq_one_letter_code
_entity_poly.pdbx_strand_id
1 'polypeptide(L)' 'MDGTDYTRWLYSGAADGERPADLGYVMGFRITEAYYKQARYKRQAGIDIPSTKDFKRFLADSGYASAR' A
#
# COMPACT_ATOMS: atom_id res chain seq x y z
N MET A 1 6.00 0.47 9.31
CA MET A 1 5.19 1.67 9.00
C MET A 1 5.37 2.70 10.12
N ASP A 2 6.56 2.77 10.70
CA ASP A 2 6.77 3.42 12.01
C ASP A 2 7.95 4.40 11.98
N GLY A 3 8.45 4.70 10.78
CA GLY A 3 9.46 5.74 10.57
C GLY A 3 8.80 7.11 10.59
N THR A 4 9.54 8.10 11.08
CA THR A 4 9.09 9.50 11.16
C THR A 4 9.55 10.35 9.98
N ASP A 5 10.48 9.82 9.17
CA ASP A 5 10.97 10.45 7.96
C ASP A 5 10.18 9.97 6.74
N TYR A 6 9.35 10.87 6.22
CA TYR A 6 8.56 10.66 5.00
C TYR A 6 9.17 11.34 3.79
N THR A 7 10.39 11.88 3.90
CA THR A 7 11.13 12.39 2.75
C THR A 7 11.21 11.29 1.70
N ARG A 8 10.96 11.65 0.45
CA ARG A 8 10.98 10.73 -0.71
C ARG A 8 9.85 9.67 -0.75
N TRP A 9 8.86 9.74 0.13
CA TRP A 9 7.63 8.94 0.00
C TRP A 9 6.61 9.57 -0.94
N LEU A 10 6.40 10.87 -0.81
CA LEU A 10 5.39 11.62 -1.56
C LEU A 10 6.07 12.78 -2.29
N TYR A 11 5.69 13.01 -3.56
CA TYR A 11 6.16 14.15 -4.35
C TYR A 11 7.68 14.21 -4.52
N SER A 12 8.34 13.05 -4.55
CA SER A 12 9.80 12.90 -4.60
C SER A 12 10.42 13.38 -5.91
N GLY A 13 9.62 13.85 -6.87
CA GLY A 13 10.08 14.29 -8.17
C GLY A 13 10.62 13.12 -8.99
N ALA A 14 11.95 13.03 -9.12
CA ALA A 14 12.61 12.00 -9.93
C ALA A 14 12.98 10.75 -9.10
N ALA A 15 12.95 9.60 -9.77
CA ALA A 15 13.43 8.34 -9.20
C ALA A 15 14.90 8.45 -8.79
N ASP A 16 15.28 7.87 -7.64
CA ASP A 16 16.67 7.80 -7.20
C ASP A 16 17.21 6.37 -7.34
N GLY A 17 17.71 6.06 -8.55
CA GLY A 17 18.23 4.73 -8.84
C GLY A 17 17.12 3.67 -8.78
N GLU A 18 17.12 2.85 -7.73
CA GLU A 18 16.24 1.69 -7.59
C GLU A 18 14.82 2.01 -7.11
N ARG A 19 14.57 3.19 -6.53
CA ARG A 19 13.24 3.55 -6.03
C ARG A 19 12.49 4.41 -7.04
N PRO A 20 11.26 4.01 -7.42
CA PRO A 20 10.45 4.83 -8.31
C PRO A 20 10.12 6.17 -7.65
N ALA A 21 9.95 7.19 -8.48
CA ALA A 21 9.26 8.41 -8.08
C ALA A 21 7.91 8.07 -7.46
N ASP A 22 7.44 8.91 -6.53
CA ASP A 22 6.13 8.75 -5.91
C ASP A 22 5.93 7.37 -5.25
N LEU A 23 6.96 6.91 -4.55
CA LEU A 23 7.04 5.59 -3.92
C LEU A 23 5.79 5.24 -3.09
N GLY A 24 5.23 6.21 -2.36
CA GLY A 24 4.02 6.02 -1.56
C GLY A 24 2.80 5.63 -2.40
N TYR A 25 2.66 6.19 -3.60
CA TYR A 25 1.57 5.86 -4.52
C TYR A 25 1.77 4.46 -5.11
N VAL A 26 2.99 4.12 -5.52
CA VAL A 26 3.32 2.78 -6.05
C VAL A 26 3.05 1.71 -5.00
N MET A 27 3.52 1.92 -3.76
CA MET A 27 3.32 0.98 -2.67
C MET A 27 1.84 0.87 -2.28
N GLY A 28 1.13 2.01 -2.19
CA GLY A 28 -0.31 2.03 -1.91
C GLY A 28 -1.12 1.26 -2.94
N PHE A 29 -0.80 1.42 -4.23
CA PHE A 29 -1.41 0.66 -5.31
C PHE A 29 -1.16 -0.84 -5.15
N ARG A 30 0.09 -1.27 -4.95
CA ARG A 30 0.44 -2.70 -4.85
C ARG A 30 -0.22 -3.39 -3.65
N ILE A 31 -0.26 -2.74 -2.50
CA ILE A 31 -0.94 -3.26 -1.29
C ILE A 31 -2.44 -3.39 -1.55
N THR A 32 -3.05 -2.34 -2.12
CA THR A 32 -4.49 -2.32 -2.43
C THR A 32 -4.85 -3.38 -3.46
N GLU A 33 -4.03 -3.54 -4.50
CA GLU A 33 -4.20 -4.55 -5.54
C GLU A 33 -4.12 -5.96 -4.95
N ALA A 34 -3.12 -6.24 -4.10
CA ALA A 34 -2.97 -7.51 -3.43
C ALA A 34 -4.19 -7.85 -2.57
N TYR A 35 -4.63 -6.92 -1.71
CA TYR A 35 -5.84 -7.06 -0.89
C TYR A 35 -7.08 -7.34 -1.76
N TYR A 36 -7.29 -6.55 -2.80
CA TYR A 36 -8.44 -6.71 -3.69
C TYR A 36 -8.42 -8.07 -4.40
N LYS A 37 -7.26 -8.55 -4.86
CA LYS A 37 -7.12 -9.84 -5.56
C LYS A 37 -7.51 -11.02 -4.65
N GLN A 38 -7.13 -11.02 -3.39
CA GLN A 38 -7.46 -12.09 -2.44
C GLN A 38 -8.84 -11.97 -1.77
N ALA A 39 -9.46 -10.79 -1.82
CA ALA A 39 -10.76 -10.59 -1.21
C ALA A 39 -11.82 -11.54 -1.80
N ARG A 40 -12.50 -12.29 -0.93
CA ARG A 40 -13.60 -13.20 -1.30
C ARG A 40 -14.75 -12.46 -1.97
N TYR A 41 -15.07 -11.26 -1.51
CA TYR A 41 -16.14 -10.42 -2.05
C TYR A 41 -15.58 -9.07 -2.49
N LYS A 42 -15.52 -8.85 -3.81
CA LYS A 42 -14.92 -7.63 -4.39
C LYS A 42 -15.63 -6.33 -3.99
N ARG A 43 -16.96 -6.39 -3.80
CA ARG A 43 -17.74 -5.26 -3.29
C ARG A 43 -17.31 -4.85 -1.88
N GLN A 44 -17.03 -5.83 -1.01
CA GLN A 44 -16.56 -5.55 0.34
C GLN A 44 -15.18 -4.90 0.31
N ALA A 45 -14.27 -5.40 -0.54
CA ALA A 45 -12.96 -4.78 -0.70
C ALA A 45 -13.03 -3.31 -1.13
N GLY A 46 -13.97 -2.96 -2.03
CA GLY A 46 -14.20 -1.57 -2.43
C GLY A 46 -14.66 -0.65 -1.28
N ILE A 47 -15.27 -1.20 -0.24
CA ILE A 47 -15.64 -0.47 0.98
C ILE A 47 -14.45 -0.43 1.94
N ASP A 48 -13.77 -1.55 2.15
CA ASP A 48 -12.69 -1.70 3.13
C ASP A 48 -11.50 -0.78 2.82
N ILE A 49 -11.06 -0.75 1.55
CA ILE A 49 -9.89 -0.01 1.08
C ILE A 49 -9.92 1.48 1.50
N PRO A 50 -10.98 2.26 1.19
CA PRO A 50 -11.04 3.67 1.59
C PRO A 50 -11.48 3.88 3.05
N SER A 51 -12.12 2.90 3.69
CA SER A 51 -12.68 3.06 5.04
C SER A 51 -11.76 2.62 6.18
N THR A 52 -10.69 1.86 5.87
CA THR A 52 -9.79 1.33 6.89
C THR A 52 -9.14 2.41 7.74
N LYS A 53 -9.05 2.14 9.04
CA LYS A 53 -8.30 2.93 10.03
C LYS A 53 -7.16 2.12 10.66
N ASP A 54 -7.16 0.81 10.45
CA ASP A 54 -6.13 -0.10 10.92
C ASP A 54 -5.25 -0.52 9.74
N PHE A 55 -4.29 0.33 9.41
CA PHE A 55 -3.41 0.14 8.26
C PHE A 55 -2.42 -1.03 8.45
N LYS A 56 -2.09 -1.38 9.70
CA LYS A 56 -1.23 -2.53 10.00
C LYS A 56 -1.97 -3.83 9.72
N ARG A 57 -3.21 -3.94 10.19
CA ARG A 57 -4.07 -5.07 9.86
C ARG A 57 -4.37 -5.12 8.36
N PHE A 58 -4.70 -4.00 7.73
CA PHE A 58 -4.93 -3.96 6.29
C PHE A 58 -3.73 -4.46 5.48
N LEU A 59 -2.50 -4.05 5.86
CA LEU A 59 -1.29 -4.57 5.23
C LEU A 59 -1.11 -6.08 5.45
N ALA A 60 -1.33 -6.59 6.66
CA ALA A 60 -1.25 -8.02 6.95
C ALA A 60 -2.30 -8.81 6.15
N ASP A 61 -3.55 -8.35 6.18
CA ASP A 61 -4.69 -8.92 5.47
C ASP A 61 -4.52 -8.79 3.96
N SER A 62 -3.68 -7.87 3.43
CA SER A 62 -3.38 -7.80 1.99
C SER A 62 -2.43 -8.88 1.49
N GLY A 63 -1.76 -9.60 2.39
CA GLY A 63 -0.73 -10.59 2.05
C GLY A 63 0.56 -9.99 1.46
N TYR A 64 0.59 -8.69 1.15
CA TYR A 64 1.70 -8.03 0.46
C TYR A 64 3.00 -8.02 1.28
N ALA A 65 2.90 -7.88 2.60
CA ALA A 65 4.07 -7.92 3.49
C ALA A 65 4.62 -9.35 3.73
N SER A 66 3.82 -10.37 3.40
CA SER A 66 4.16 -11.79 3.59
C SER A 66 4.75 -12.42 2.33
N ALA A 67 4.57 -11.79 1.17
CA ALA A 67 5.15 -12.20 -0.09
C ALA A 67 6.66 -11.88 -0.08
N ARG A 68 7.48 -12.91 0.13
CA ARG A 68 8.93 -12.86 -0.11
C ARG A 68 9.24 -13.01 -1.58
#